data_AF-A0A932LFS5-F1
#
_entry.id   AF-A0A932LFS5-F1
#
_cell.length_a   1.000
_cell.length_b   1.000
_cell.length_c   1.000
_cell.angle_alpha   90.00
_cell.angle_beta   90.00
_cell.angle_gamma   90.00
#
_symmetry.space_group_name_H-M   'P 1'
#
loop_
_entity.id
_entity.type
_entity.pdbx_description
1 polymer ?
#
loop_
_entity_poly.entity_id
_entity_poly.type
_entity_poly.pdbx_seq_one_letter_code
_entity_poly.pdbx_strand_id
1 'polypeptide(L)'
;IWEYPLPENIGLTMDLDDGQRVQSIKPHSPAARAGLQPGDQLVTLNGQRLISQADIQWVLHQSPVETQLAATVRRDGTMTQKTIAMNGPWKESDLTWRASSGPGLRYGLWALPLADAEKKQRDIPADSLALRVSKLHAPRAAKLKDAGLREGDVIVAVDGNSTAISESQFLASLRLDHPPDGSVTFTVLRNGRREDLKIPMW
;
A
#
# COMPACT_ATOMS: atom_id res chain seq x y z
N ILE A 1 -3.14 -1.05 9.74
CA ILE A 1 -3.36 -2.44 9.24
C ILE A 1 -2.13 -3.25 9.66
N TRP A 2 -2.19 -4.57 9.83
CA TRP A 2 -0.95 -5.34 10.01
C TRP A 2 -0.19 -5.30 8.69
N GLU A 3 0.83 -4.44 8.63
CA GLU A 3 1.70 -4.28 7.48
C GLU A 3 2.71 -5.44 7.50
N TYR A 4 2.51 -6.45 6.66
CA TYR A 4 3.51 -7.49 6.43
C TYR A 4 4.29 -7.09 5.17
N PRO A 5 5.45 -6.41 5.30
CA PRO A 5 6.19 -5.93 4.15
C PRO A 5 6.57 -7.11 3.27
N LEU A 6 6.32 -6.97 1.98
CA LEU A 6 6.67 -7.98 1.00
C LEU A 6 8.20 -8.05 0.84
N PRO A 7 8.81 -9.22 0.57
CA PRO A 7 10.23 -9.31 0.23
C PRO A 7 10.63 -8.38 -0.94
N GLU A 8 9.69 -8.12 -1.85
CA GLU A 8 9.85 -7.21 -2.98
C GLU A 8 10.19 -5.78 -2.54
N ASN A 9 9.77 -5.37 -1.34
CA ASN A 9 10.11 -4.07 -0.77
C ASN A 9 11.62 -3.91 -0.54
N ILE A 10 12.32 -5.00 -0.27
CA ILE A 10 13.78 -5.03 -0.12
C ILE A 10 14.49 -5.48 -1.40
N GLY A 11 13.71 -5.66 -2.46
CA GLY A 11 14.16 -6.07 -3.78
C GLY A 11 14.36 -7.56 -3.96
N LEU A 12 13.75 -8.41 -3.14
CA LEU A 12 13.78 -9.86 -3.30
C LEU A 12 12.49 -10.36 -3.94
N THR A 13 12.60 -11.18 -4.98
CA THR A 13 11.50 -12.03 -5.44
C THR A 13 11.89 -13.48 -5.15
N MET A 14 11.02 -14.21 -4.45
CA MET A 14 11.24 -15.60 -4.08
C MET A 14 10.67 -16.53 -5.15
N ASP A 15 11.31 -17.68 -5.35
CA ASP A 15 10.75 -18.78 -6.14
C ASP A 15 9.53 -19.36 -5.38
N LEU A 16 8.39 -19.47 -6.07
CA LEU A 16 7.15 -19.95 -5.47
C LEU A 16 7.17 -21.47 -5.25
N ASP A 17 7.98 -22.21 -6.02
CA ASP A 17 8.12 -23.66 -5.91
C ASP A 17 9.25 -24.04 -4.92
N ASP A 18 10.17 -23.12 -4.65
CA ASP A 18 11.27 -23.25 -3.67
C ASP A 18 11.32 -21.99 -2.78
N GLY A 19 10.52 -21.98 -1.72
CA GLY A 19 10.28 -20.81 -0.84
C GLY A 19 11.49 -20.19 -0.13
N GLN A 20 12.69 -20.73 -0.34
CA GLN A 20 13.97 -20.21 0.14
C GLN A 20 14.84 -19.64 -0.99
N ARG A 21 14.56 -19.95 -2.26
CA ARG A 21 15.37 -19.55 -3.40
C ARG A 21 14.99 -18.16 -3.89
N VAL A 22 16.00 -17.33 -4.12
CA VAL A 22 15.85 -16.03 -4.75
C VAL A 22 15.68 -16.23 -6.25
N GLN A 23 14.52 -15.85 -6.77
CA GLN A 23 14.24 -15.86 -8.19
C GLN A 23 14.86 -14.64 -8.89
N SER A 24 14.70 -13.45 -8.32
CA SER A 24 15.22 -12.22 -8.90
C SER A 24 15.53 -11.16 -7.85
N ILE A 25 16.37 -10.19 -8.21
CA ILE A 25 16.74 -9.08 -7.35
C ILE A 25 16.56 -7.76 -8.08
N LYS A 26 15.82 -6.83 -7.47
CA LYS A 26 15.66 -5.48 -7.99
C LYS A 26 17.01 -4.73 -7.95
N PRO A 27 17.47 -4.14 -9.06
CA PRO A 27 18.68 -3.33 -9.07
C PRO A 27 18.65 -2.20 -8.03
N HIS A 28 19.82 -1.88 -7.46
CA HIS A 28 19.98 -0.82 -6.45
C HIS A 28 19.15 -0.98 -5.17
N SER A 29 18.54 -2.15 -4.92
CA SER A 29 17.78 -2.45 -3.70
C SER A 29 18.67 -2.74 -2.49
N PRO A 30 18.13 -2.78 -1.25
CA PRO A 30 18.86 -3.27 -0.08
C PRO A 30 19.50 -4.65 -0.29
N ALA A 31 18.75 -5.60 -0.88
CA ALA A 31 19.25 -6.93 -1.20
C ALA A 31 20.40 -6.92 -2.22
N ALA A 32 20.28 -6.11 -3.28
CA ALA A 32 21.34 -5.96 -4.28
C ALA A 32 22.62 -5.38 -3.67
N ARG A 33 22.50 -4.36 -2.80
CA ARG A 33 23.64 -3.75 -2.10
C ARG A 33 24.32 -4.72 -1.13
N ALA A 34 23.56 -5.67 -0.56
CA ALA A 34 24.11 -6.76 0.24
C ALA A 34 24.84 -7.83 -0.59
N GLY A 35 24.79 -7.74 -1.93
CA GLY A 35 25.43 -8.69 -2.84
C GLY A 35 24.71 -10.04 -2.94
N LEU A 36 23.41 -10.07 -2.63
CA LEU A 36 22.54 -11.20 -2.95
C LEU A 36 22.43 -11.33 -4.48
N GLN A 37 22.18 -12.54 -4.97
CA GLN A 37 22.07 -12.86 -6.40
C GLN A 37 20.89 -13.81 -6.67
N PRO A 38 20.30 -13.79 -7.87
CA PRO A 38 19.40 -14.85 -8.31
C PRO A 38 20.04 -16.23 -8.15
N GLY A 39 19.27 -17.21 -7.69
CA GLY A 39 19.74 -18.57 -7.38
C GLY A 39 20.25 -18.76 -5.94
N ASP A 40 20.47 -17.69 -5.19
CA ASP A 40 20.77 -17.77 -3.76
C ASP A 40 19.64 -18.47 -3.00
N GLN A 41 19.97 -19.37 -2.07
CA GLN A 41 19.00 -19.87 -1.10
C GLN A 41 19.18 -19.14 0.24
N LEU A 42 18.19 -18.34 0.63
CA LEU A 42 18.14 -17.69 1.93
C LEU A 42 17.74 -18.72 3.00
N VAL A 43 18.67 -19.03 3.89
CA VAL A 43 18.50 -20.07 4.93
C VAL A 43 18.00 -19.45 6.24
N THR A 44 18.57 -18.31 6.63
CA THR A 44 18.14 -17.56 7.82
C THR A 44 18.13 -16.07 7.53
N LEU A 45 17.26 -15.33 8.22
CA LEU A 45 17.27 -13.87 8.25
C LEU A 45 17.06 -13.39 9.68
N ASN A 46 18.02 -12.62 10.19
CA ASN A 46 18.04 -12.09 11.56
C ASN A 46 17.76 -13.16 12.64
N GLY A 47 18.39 -14.33 12.52
CA GLY A 47 18.21 -15.47 13.43
C GLY A 47 16.96 -16.31 13.18
N GLN A 48 15.99 -15.83 12.38
CA GLN A 48 14.82 -16.62 11.98
C GLN A 48 15.21 -17.58 10.86
N ARG A 49 14.84 -18.86 11.02
CA ARG A 49 14.96 -19.85 9.95
C ARG A 49 13.87 -19.63 8.90
N LEU A 50 14.27 -19.66 7.63
CA LEU A 50 13.37 -19.42 6.51
C LEU A 50 12.94 -20.74 5.87
N ILE A 51 11.63 -20.90 5.71
CA ILE A 51 11.01 -22.03 4.99
C ILE A 51 10.24 -21.49 3.79
N SER A 52 9.64 -20.30 3.95
CA SER A 52 8.82 -19.65 2.94
C SER A 52 8.97 -18.13 2.99
N GLN A 53 8.37 -17.47 2.00
CA GLN A 53 8.19 -16.02 1.98
C GLN A 53 7.49 -15.48 3.24
N ALA A 54 6.62 -16.25 3.89
CA ALA A 54 5.94 -15.81 5.11
C ALA A 54 6.93 -15.58 6.28
N ASP A 55 8.00 -16.38 6.36
CA ASP A 55 9.04 -16.19 7.39
C ASP A 55 9.84 -14.91 7.15
N ILE A 56 10.08 -14.57 5.88
CA ILE A 56 10.74 -13.31 5.50
C ILE A 56 9.83 -12.13 5.90
N GLN A 57 8.54 -12.20 5.55
CA GLN A 57 7.55 -11.18 5.92
C GLN A 57 7.46 -10.99 7.44
N TRP A 58 7.53 -12.08 8.20
CA TRP A 58 7.56 -12.03 9.66
C TRP A 58 8.77 -11.24 10.17
N VAL A 59 9.98 -11.56 9.70
CA VAL A 59 11.19 -10.83 10.10
C VAL A 59 11.12 -9.35 9.72
N LEU A 60 10.66 -9.04 8.50
CA LEU A 60 10.52 -7.66 8.02
C LEU A 60 9.49 -6.88 8.84
N HIS A 61 8.37 -7.50 9.20
CA HIS A 61 7.33 -6.88 10.04
C HIS A 61 7.89 -6.45 11.40
N GLN A 62 8.64 -7.33 12.06
CA GLN A 62 9.20 -7.11 13.40
C GLN A 62 10.40 -6.15 13.41
N SER A 63 11.02 -5.90 12.26
CA SER A 63 12.27 -5.12 12.18
C SER A 63 12.02 -3.61 12.24
N PRO A 64 12.82 -2.79 12.93
CA PRO A 64 12.72 -1.33 12.88
C PRO A 64 13.05 -0.77 11.50
N VAL A 65 12.51 0.41 11.14
CA VAL A 65 12.73 1.05 9.82
C VAL A 65 14.21 1.24 9.50
N GLU A 66 15.02 1.66 10.46
CA GLU A 66 16.47 1.75 10.28
C GLU A 66 17.12 0.55 10.98
N THR A 67 17.67 -0.40 10.22
CA THR A 67 18.23 -1.64 10.79
C THR A 67 19.23 -2.33 9.85
N GLN A 68 19.91 -3.35 10.38
CA GLN A 68 20.73 -4.27 9.59
C GLN A 68 20.29 -5.71 9.87
N LEU A 69 19.93 -6.44 8.81
CA LEU A 69 19.49 -7.83 8.93
C LEU A 69 20.61 -8.77 8.49
N ALA A 70 21.05 -9.64 9.40
CA ALA A 70 22.02 -10.68 9.09
C ALA A 70 21.31 -11.84 8.37
N ALA A 71 21.71 -12.13 7.13
CA ALA A 71 21.19 -13.22 6.33
C ALA A 71 22.26 -14.32 6.16
N THR A 72 21.86 -15.58 6.33
CA THR A 72 22.69 -16.72 5.92
C THR A 72 22.19 -17.20 4.57
N VAL A 73 23.09 -17.28 3.61
CA VAL A 73 22.79 -17.59 2.22
C VAL A 73 23.59 -18.80 1.79
N ARG A 74 22.95 -19.75 1.10
CA ARG A 74 23.62 -20.85 0.43
C ARG A 74 23.70 -20.54 -1.07
N ARG A 75 24.92 -20.52 -1.62
CA ARG A 75 25.21 -20.38 -3.05
C ARG A 75 26.18 -21.48 -3.46
N ASP A 76 25.81 -22.27 -4.47
CA ASP A 76 26.63 -23.38 -4.97
C ASP A 76 27.12 -24.33 -3.85
N GLY A 77 26.26 -24.59 -2.86
CA GLY A 77 26.55 -25.43 -1.69
C GLY A 77 27.33 -24.74 -0.56
N THR A 78 27.86 -23.54 -0.77
CA THR A 78 28.62 -22.78 0.23
C THR A 78 27.73 -21.83 1.02
N MET A 79 27.87 -21.84 2.35
CA MET A 79 27.17 -20.92 3.24
C MET A 79 27.95 -19.63 3.42
N THR A 80 27.30 -18.49 3.20
CA THR A 80 27.89 -17.16 3.36
C THR A 80 26.96 -16.28 4.19
N GLN A 81 27.53 -15.48 5.10
CA GLN A 81 26.77 -14.43 5.77
C GLN A 81 26.74 -13.15 4.93
N LYS A 82 25.57 -12.52 4.86
CA LYS A 82 25.32 -11.23 4.23
C LYS A 82 24.64 -10.32 5.24
N THR A 83 24.90 -9.02 5.14
CA THR A 83 24.22 -8.01 5.95
C THR A 83 23.41 -7.13 5.03
N ILE A 84 22.09 -7.11 5.23
CA ILE A 84 21.16 -6.27 4.47
C ILE A 84 20.92 -5.00 5.28
N ALA A 85 21.50 -3.89 4.83
CA ALA A 85 21.29 -2.57 5.42
C ALA A 85 19.98 -1.97 4.90
N MET A 86 19.08 -1.68 5.84
CA MET A 86 17.72 -1.26 5.61
C MET A 86 17.60 0.20 6.02
N ASN A 87 17.59 1.08 5.02
CA ASN A 87 17.47 2.52 5.20
C ASN A 87 16.33 3.03 4.32
N GLY A 88 15.52 3.96 4.82
CA GLY A 88 14.43 4.58 4.06
C GLY A 88 13.09 3.81 4.07
N PRO A 89 12.15 4.13 3.17
CA PRO A 89 10.73 3.75 3.28
C PRO A 89 10.40 2.29 2.89
N TRP A 90 11.27 1.31 3.18
CA TRP A 90 11.05 -0.08 2.75
C TRP A 90 9.88 -0.78 3.44
N LYS A 91 9.33 -0.23 4.54
CA LYS A 91 8.11 -0.78 5.14
C LYS A 91 6.85 -0.48 4.34
N GLU A 92 6.89 0.54 3.48
CA GLU A 92 5.74 0.92 2.65
C GLU A 92 5.40 -0.24 1.71
N SER A 93 4.14 -0.67 1.74
CA SER A 93 3.64 -1.74 0.89
C SER A 93 2.47 -1.21 0.08
N ASP A 94 2.52 -1.39 -1.23
CA ASP A 94 1.33 -1.23 -2.05
C ASP A 94 0.37 -2.39 -1.74
N LEU A 95 -0.78 -2.08 -1.12
CA LEU A 95 -1.84 -3.04 -0.83
C LEU A 95 -2.90 -3.11 -1.95
N THR A 96 -2.82 -2.25 -2.96
CA THR A 96 -3.87 -2.08 -3.96
C THR A 96 -3.98 -3.25 -4.92
N TRP A 97 -2.89 -4.02 -5.09
CA TRP A 97 -2.91 -5.27 -5.86
C TRP A 97 -3.70 -6.39 -5.17
N ARG A 98 -3.92 -6.31 -3.84
CA ARG A 98 -4.64 -7.33 -3.09
C ARG A 98 -6.14 -7.15 -3.28
N ALA A 99 -6.72 -7.86 -4.25
CA ALA A 99 -8.16 -7.84 -4.49
C ALA A 99 -8.99 -8.12 -3.21
N SER A 100 -8.49 -8.98 -2.32
CA SER A 100 -9.10 -9.30 -1.02
C SER A 100 -9.11 -8.13 -0.03
N SER A 101 -8.24 -7.13 -0.20
CA SER A 101 -8.22 -5.91 0.62
C SER A 101 -9.37 -4.96 0.27
N GLY A 102 -9.89 -5.00 -0.97
CA GLY A 102 -10.93 -4.08 -1.45
C GLY A 102 -12.16 -3.98 -0.53
N PRO A 103 -12.84 -5.09 -0.15
CA PRO A 103 -13.97 -5.05 0.76
C PRO A 103 -13.65 -4.46 2.15
N GLY A 104 -12.42 -4.67 2.64
CA GLY A 104 -11.95 -4.17 3.93
C GLY A 104 -11.54 -2.69 3.92
N LEU A 105 -11.14 -2.17 2.76
CA LEU A 105 -10.74 -0.76 2.58
C LEU A 105 -11.93 0.16 2.29
N ARG A 106 -12.97 -0.33 1.61
CA ARG A 106 -14.14 0.49 1.23
C ARG A 106 -14.91 1.07 2.41
N TYR A 107 -14.98 0.38 3.56
CA TYR A 107 -15.72 0.86 4.74
C TYR A 107 -17.13 1.42 4.44
N GLY A 108 -17.84 0.83 3.48
CA GLY A 108 -19.17 1.28 3.04
C GLY A 108 -19.18 2.37 1.96
N LEU A 109 -18.03 2.94 1.60
CA LEU A 109 -17.85 3.85 0.47
C LEU A 109 -17.61 3.07 -0.83
N TRP A 110 -18.49 3.26 -1.80
CA TRP A 110 -18.26 2.82 -3.18
C TRP A 110 -18.03 4.04 -4.05
N ALA A 111 -16.82 4.20 -4.58
CA ALA A 111 -16.44 5.34 -5.39
C ALA A 111 -15.97 4.87 -6.78
N LEU A 112 -16.38 5.56 -7.84
CA LEU A 112 -16.05 5.19 -9.21
C LEU A 112 -15.32 6.34 -9.89
N PRO A 113 -14.29 6.07 -10.71
CA PRO A 113 -13.62 7.11 -11.48
C PRO A 113 -14.62 7.81 -12.41
N LEU A 114 -14.51 9.13 -12.46
CA LEU A 114 -15.27 9.94 -13.40
C LEU A 114 -14.63 9.83 -14.80
N ALA A 115 -15.46 9.68 -15.83
CA ALA A 115 -14.99 9.65 -17.21
C ALA A 115 -14.41 11.01 -17.64
N ASP A 116 -13.41 11.03 -18.52
CA ASP A 116 -12.74 12.27 -18.95
C ASP A 116 -13.69 13.30 -19.56
N ALA A 117 -14.71 12.84 -20.30
CA ALA A 117 -15.74 13.70 -20.86
C ALA A 117 -16.54 14.43 -19.76
N GLU A 118 -16.85 13.75 -18.66
CA GLU A 118 -17.58 14.32 -17.52
C GLU A 118 -16.67 15.21 -16.67
N LYS A 119 -15.37 14.87 -16.52
CA LYS A 119 -14.38 15.78 -15.91
C LYS A 119 -14.33 17.10 -16.66
N LYS A 120 -14.24 17.06 -17.99
CA LYS A 120 -14.22 18.24 -18.86
C LYS A 120 -15.50 19.09 -18.73
N GLN A 121 -16.67 18.47 -18.63
CA GLN A 121 -17.94 19.19 -18.44
C GLN A 121 -18.03 19.91 -17.08
N ARG A 122 -17.22 19.50 -16.10
CA ARG A 122 -17.23 20.03 -14.73
C ARG A 122 -15.97 20.82 -14.40
N ASP A 123 -15.18 21.19 -15.41
CA ASP A 123 -13.90 21.91 -15.29
C ASP A 123 -12.92 21.24 -14.30
N ILE A 124 -12.92 19.90 -14.25
CA ILE A 124 -11.96 19.11 -13.48
C ILE A 124 -10.79 18.76 -14.41
N PRO A 125 -9.53 19.05 -14.03
CA PRO A 125 -8.36 18.68 -14.83
C PRO A 125 -8.28 17.16 -15.06
N ALA A 126 -7.81 16.75 -16.25
CA ALA A 126 -7.77 15.33 -16.63
C ALA A 126 -6.88 14.49 -15.70
N ASP A 127 -5.77 15.08 -15.26
CA ASP A 127 -4.75 14.55 -14.36
C ASP A 127 -5.09 14.74 -12.87
N SER A 128 -6.31 15.17 -12.55
CA SER A 128 -6.79 15.28 -11.17
C SER A 128 -7.66 14.10 -10.74
N LEU A 129 -7.64 13.84 -9.43
CA LEU A 129 -8.55 12.94 -8.74
C LEU A 129 -9.99 13.32 -9.04
N ALA A 130 -10.80 12.33 -9.39
CA ALA A 130 -12.24 12.50 -9.56
C ALA A 130 -12.93 11.16 -9.31
N LEU A 131 -13.37 10.93 -8.09
CA LEU A 131 -14.08 9.71 -7.70
C LEU A 131 -15.51 10.06 -7.30
N ARG A 132 -16.48 9.63 -8.11
CA ARG A 132 -17.91 9.79 -7.80
C ARG A 132 -18.32 8.80 -6.73
N VAL A 133 -18.89 9.29 -5.64
CA VAL A 133 -19.55 8.48 -4.62
C VAL A 133 -20.78 7.84 -5.24
N SER A 134 -20.66 6.57 -5.61
CA SER A 134 -21.73 5.80 -6.24
C SER A 134 -22.71 5.28 -5.21
N LYS A 135 -22.19 4.73 -4.10
CA LYS A 135 -23.00 4.18 -3.00
C LYS A 135 -22.36 4.40 -1.65
N LEU A 136 -23.23 4.59 -0.64
CA LEU A 136 -22.87 4.63 0.78
C LEU A 136 -23.62 3.53 1.54
N HIS A 137 -23.02 2.35 1.62
CA HIS A 137 -23.60 1.13 2.20
C HIS A 137 -23.65 1.18 3.73
N ALA A 138 -24.87 1.12 4.27
CA ALA A 138 -25.10 0.96 5.70
C ALA A 138 -24.73 -0.47 6.17
N PRO A 139 -24.37 -0.66 7.45
CA PRO A 139 -24.17 0.38 8.47
C PRO A 139 -22.80 1.07 8.39
N ARG A 140 -21.85 0.52 7.63
CA ARG A 140 -20.44 0.96 7.63
C ARG A 140 -20.25 2.42 7.19
N ALA A 141 -21.09 2.91 6.28
CA ALA A 141 -21.05 4.29 5.83
C ALA A 141 -21.71 5.31 6.77
N ALA A 142 -22.16 4.93 7.98
CA ALA A 142 -22.84 5.86 8.91
C ALA A 142 -21.99 7.10 9.21
N LYS A 143 -20.74 6.91 9.66
CA LYS A 143 -19.79 8.00 9.93
C LYS A 143 -19.56 8.90 8.71
N LEU A 144 -19.54 8.34 7.49
CA LEU A 144 -19.38 9.09 6.25
C LEU A 144 -20.59 9.99 5.99
N LYS A 145 -21.79 9.45 6.18
CA LYS A 145 -23.06 10.20 6.04
C LYS A 145 -23.19 11.28 7.10
N ASP A 146 -22.83 10.99 8.34
CA ASP A 146 -22.86 11.93 9.47
C ASP A 146 -21.87 13.09 9.25
N ALA A 147 -20.72 12.81 8.63
CA ALA A 147 -19.75 13.81 8.18
C ALA A 147 -20.19 14.59 6.93
N GLY A 148 -21.38 14.30 6.39
CA GLY A 148 -22.01 15.05 5.32
C GLY A 148 -21.72 14.53 3.91
N LEU A 149 -21.03 13.39 3.74
CA LEU A 149 -20.80 12.78 2.43
C LEU A 149 -22.10 12.22 1.86
N ARG A 150 -22.35 12.44 0.56
CA ARG A 150 -23.59 12.05 -0.12
C ARG A 150 -23.29 11.26 -1.40
N GLU A 151 -24.22 10.39 -1.77
CA GLU A 151 -24.20 9.75 -3.10
C GLU A 151 -24.32 10.84 -4.18
N GLY A 152 -23.50 10.74 -5.23
CA GLY A 152 -23.40 11.73 -6.30
C GLY A 152 -22.31 12.78 -6.10
N ASP A 153 -21.76 12.95 -4.89
CA ASP A 153 -20.59 13.78 -4.66
C ASP A 153 -19.41 13.26 -5.51
N VAL A 154 -18.58 14.17 -6.02
CA VAL A 154 -17.31 13.80 -6.68
C VAL A 154 -16.15 14.23 -5.79
N ILE A 155 -15.42 13.28 -5.24
CA ILE A 155 -14.22 13.54 -4.46
C ILE A 155 -13.12 13.98 -5.43
N VAL A 156 -12.61 15.20 -5.25
CA VAL A 156 -11.61 15.84 -6.12
C VAL A 156 -10.27 16.11 -5.45
N ALA A 157 -10.22 16.03 -4.11
CA ALA A 157 -8.96 16.03 -3.37
C ALA A 157 -9.11 15.32 -2.02
N VAL A 158 -7.97 14.85 -1.50
CA VAL A 158 -7.82 14.28 -0.15
C VAL A 158 -6.70 15.03 0.54
N ASP A 159 -6.99 15.68 1.67
CA ASP A 159 -6.06 16.55 2.41
C ASP A 159 -5.36 17.58 1.51
N GLY A 160 -6.12 18.15 0.57
CA GLY A 160 -5.61 19.13 -0.39
C GLY A 160 -4.82 18.53 -1.57
N ASN A 161 -4.53 17.22 -1.57
CA ASN A 161 -3.90 16.55 -2.69
C ASN A 161 -4.95 16.11 -3.73
N SER A 162 -4.85 16.67 -4.94
CA SER A 162 -5.73 16.36 -6.07
C SER A 162 -5.08 15.45 -7.11
N THR A 163 -3.94 14.82 -6.83
CA THR A 163 -3.24 13.93 -7.78
C THR A 163 -4.16 12.80 -8.22
N ALA A 164 -4.25 12.55 -9.53
CA ALA A 164 -5.01 11.41 -10.05
C ALA A 164 -4.44 10.08 -9.52
N ILE A 165 -5.28 9.36 -8.79
CA ILE A 165 -5.01 8.01 -8.29
C ILE A 165 -6.23 7.12 -8.57
N SER A 166 -6.01 5.81 -8.63
CA SER A 166 -7.09 4.82 -8.76
C SER A 166 -7.97 4.76 -7.50
N GLU A 167 -9.18 4.19 -7.62
CA GLU A 167 -10.05 3.93 -6.45
C GLU A 167 -9.30 3.14 -5.37
N SER A 168 -8.58 2.09 -5.75
CA SER A 168 -7.84 1.25 -4.80
C SER A 168 -6.75 2.04 -4.08
N GLN A 169 -5.99 2.88 -4.78
CA GLN A 169 -4.97 3.74 -4.18
C GLN A 169 -5.59 4.76 -3.23
N PHE A 170 -6.70 5.39 -3.63
CA PHE A 170 -7.46 6.27 -2.75
C PHE A 170 -7.91 5.55 -1.48
N LEU A 171 -8.56 4.38 -1.60
CA LEU A 171 -9.05 3.63 -0.44
C LEU A 171 -7.90 3.13 0.46
N ALA A 172 -6.76 2.79 -0.12
CA ALA A 172 -5.57 2.39 0.63
C ALA A 172 -4.96 3.58 1.39
N SER A 173 -4.84 4.76 0.76
CA SER A 173 -4.26 5.95 1.39
C SER A 173 -5.06 6.41 2.61
N LEU A 174 -6.40 6.29 2.58
CA LEU A 174 -7.23 6.55 3.75
C LEU A 174 -6.79 5.75 4.98
N ARG A 175 -6.26 4.54 4.77
CA ARG A 175 -5.91 3.61 5.86
C ARG A 175 -4.45 3.51 6.20
N LEU A 176 -3.58 3.81 5.26
CA LEU A 176 -2.14 3.78 5.44
C LEU A 176 -1.63 5.14 5.97
N ASP A 177 -2.25 6.24 5.54
CA ASP A 177 -1.72 7.58 5.83
C ASP A 177 -2.38 8.23 7.05
N HIS A 178 -3.44 7.61 7.59
CA HIS A 178 -4.22 8.17 8.68
C HIS A 178 -4.33 7.21 9.88
N PRO A 179 -4.09 7.70 11.10
CA PRO A 179 -4.24 6.90 12.29
C PRO A 179 -5.72 6.59 12.57
N PRO A 180 -6.02 5.54 13.35
CA PRO A 180 -7.39 5.14 13.59
C PRO A 180 -8.34 6.20 14.13
N ASP A 181 -7.85 6.98 15.07
CA ASP A 181 -8.53 8.09 15.73
C ASP A 181 -8.40 9.43 14.97
N GLY A 182 -7.79 9.40 13.79
CA GLY A 182 -7.58 10.57 12.95
C GLY A 182 -8.81 11.01 12.15
N SER A 183 -8.59 11.98 11.28
CA SER A 183 -9.58 12.44 10.30
C SER A 183 -8.89 12.77 8.99
N VAL A 184 -9.62 12.61 7.89
CA VAL A 184 -9.20 12.97 6.54
C VAL A 184 -10.13 14.05 5.98
N THR A 185 -9.61 14.97 5.19
CA THR A 185 -10.42 16.01 4.53
C THR A 185 -10.71 15.59 3.10
N PHE A 186 -11.98 15.36 2.77
CA PHE A 186 -12.42 15.18 1.39
C PHE A 186 -12.88 16.52 0.83
N THR A 187 -12.21 17.03 -0.20
CA THR A 187 -12.78 18.09 -1.03
C THR A 187 -13.71 17.44 -2.04
N VAL A 188 -15.00 17.71 -1.93
CA VAL A 188 -16.03 17.18 -2.84
C VAL A 188 -16.58 18.28 -3.75
N LEU A 189 -16.87 17.93 -4.99
CA LEU A 189 -17.64 18.75 -5.90
C LEU A 189 -19.11 18.32 -5.83
N ARG A 190 -19.96 19.20 -5.30
CA ARG A 190 -21.41 19.01 -5.13
C ARG A 190 -22.14 20.17 -5.81
N ASN A 191 -22.99 19.86 -6.79
CA ASN A 191 -23.75 20.87 -7.53
C ASN A 191 -22.87 22.01 -8.10
N GLY A 192 -21.66 21.67 -8.56
CA GLY A 192 -20.69 22.64 -9.09
C GLY A 192 -19.90 23.44 -8.05
N ARG A 193 -20.13 23.22 -6.76
CA ARG A 193 -19.40 23.88 -5.66
C ARG A 193 -18.46 22.91 -4.96
N ARG A 194 -17.29 23.40 -4.59
CA ARG A 194 -16.34 22.64 -3.75
C ARG A 194 -16.72 22.80 -2.28
N GLU A 195 -16.80 21.68 -1.59
CA GLU A 195 -17.08 21.61 -0.15
C GLU A 195 -16.02 20.71 0.48
N ASP A 196 -15.43 21.15 1.60
CA ASP A 196 -14.51 20.32 2.37
C ASP A 196 -15.28 19.60 3.47
N LEU A 197 -15.20 18.28 3.47
CA LEU A 197 -15.83 17.41 4.45
C LEU A 197 -14.74 16.77 5.30
N LYS A 198 -14.81 16.99 6.62
CA LYS A 198 -13.92 16.35 7.58
C LYS A 198 -14.48 14.98 7.95
N ILE A 199 -13.89 13.93 7.40
CA ILE A 199 -14.32 12.55 7.60
C ILE A 199 -13.53 11.94 8.78
N PRO A 200 -14.20 11.54 9.87
CA PRO A 200 -13.52 10.81 10.94
C PRO A 200 -13.11 9.43 10.47
N MET A 201 -11.90 9.00 10.85
CA MET A 201 -11.44 7.63 10.63
C MET A 201 -12.06 6.65 11.66
N TRP A 202 -11.64 5.39 11.59
CA TRP A 202 -12.36 4.21 12.09
C TRP A 202 -12.71 4.24 13.57
#